data_AF-A0A7C4P2S7-F1
#
_entry.id   AF-A0A7C4P2S7-F1
#
_cell.length_a   1.000
_cell.length_b   1.000
_cell.length_c   1.000
_cell.angle_alpha   90.00
_cell.angle_beta   90.00
_cell.angle_gamma   90.00
#
_symmetry.space_group_name_H-M   'P 1'
#
loop_
_entity.id
_entity.type
_entity.pdbx_description
1 polymer ?
#
loop_
_entity_poly.entity_id
_entity_poly.type
_entity_poly.pdbx_seq_one_letter_code
_entity_poly.pdbx_strand_id
1 'polypeptide(L)'
;MIIGVHYEKRKDIVNKYGNKATFHFMVIVGKRCINGEEYYRFYDPGRGEASYGANELNLLKIDRIRGMIYNFYKDDKIIYTITEVRKNK
;
A
#
# COMPACT_ATOMS: atom_id res chain seq x y z
N MET A 1 -2.21 5.04 -10.91
CA MET A 1 -1.75 5.98 -9.85
C MET A 1 -0.66 5.31 -9.05
N ILE A 2 0.48 5.96 -8.80
CA ILE A 2 1.59 5.41 -8.01
C ILE A 2 1.49 5.97 -6.59
N ILE A 3 1.61 5.09 -5.61
CA ILE A 3 1.51 5.43 -4.19
C ILE A 3 2.79 5.03 -3.46
N GLY A 4 3.30 5.93 -2.63
CA GLY A 4 4.36 5.62 -1.67
C GLY A 4 3.72 5.11 -0.38
N VAL A 5 4.27 4.04 0.19
CA VAL A 5 3.74 3.43 1.41
C VAL A 5 4.82 3.34 2.48
N HIS A 6 4.43 3.58 3.73
CA HIS A 6 5.30 3.30 4.86
C HIS A 6 5.22 1.80 5.20
N TYR A 7 6.38 1.13 5.24
CA TYR A 7 6.50 -0.27 5.64
C TYR A 7 7.15 -0.39 7.03
N GLU A 8 6.36 -0.82 8.02
CA GLU A 8 6.76 -0.76 9.44
C GLU A 8 7.80 -1.80 9.86
N LYS A 9 8.04 -2.86 9.07
CA LYS A 9 8.91 -3.99 9.48
C LYS A 9 10.39 -3.85 9.14
N ARG A 10 10.82 -2.80 8.41
CA ARG A 10 12.25 -2.61 8.13
C ARG A 10 12.95 -1.98 9.35
N LYS A 11 13.86 -2.75 9.97
CA LYS A 11 14.74 -2.29 11.07
C LYS A 11 15.85 -1.36 10.57
N ASP A 12 16.21 -1.45 9.29
CA ASP A 12 17.31 -0.68 8.72
C ASP A 12 16.79 0.64 8.14
N ILE A 13 16.96 1.70 8.92
CA ILE A 13 16.76 3.07 8.46
C ILE A 13 18.00 3.46 7.64
N VAL A 14 17.98 3.16 6.33
CA VAL A 14 19.10 3.49 5.42
C VAL A 14 19.24 5.02 5.25
N ASN A 15 18.21 5.79 5.60
CA ASN A 15 18.28 7.24 5.63
C ASN A 15 17.45 7.80 6.80
N LYS A 16 18.13 8.20 7.88
CA LYS A 16 17.52 8.80 9.09
C LYS A 16 16.78 10.12 8.79
N TYR A 17 17.03 10.73 7.63
CA TYR A 17 16.48 12.01 7.18
C TYR A 17 15.69 11.91 5.87
N GLY A 18 15.54 10.72 5.29
CA GLY A 18 14.82 10.49 4.05
C GLY A 18 13.33 10.25 4.31
N ASN A 19 12.47 10.72 3.42
CA ASN A 19 11.05 10.44 3.50
C ASN A 19 10.81 8.91 3.47
N LYS A 20 10.15 8.35 4.47
CA LYS A 20 9.95 6.89 4.56
C LYS A 20 9.07 6.33 3.43
N ALA A 21 8.30 7.18 2.75
CA ALA A 21 7.52 6.83 1.57
C ALA A 21 8.38 6.45 0.36
N THR A 22 9.68 6.79 0.35
CA THR A 22 10.57 6.62 -0.80
C THR A 22 11.08 5.18 -0.99
N PHE A 23 10.78 4.25 -0.07
CA PHE A 23 11.37 2.90 -0.07
C PHE A 23 10.52 1.82 -0.73
N HIS A 24 9.21 2.05 -0.84
CA HIS A 24 8.30 1.09 -1.45
C HIS A 24 7.18 1.83 -2.15
N PHE A 25 6.89 1.41 -3.38
CA PHE A 25 5.78 1.94 -4.14
C PHE A 25 4.84 0.81 -4.56
N MET A 26 3.56 1.14 -4.63
CA MET A 26 2.53 0.27 -5.18
C MET A 26 1.80 1.02 -6.29
N VAL A 27 1.16 0.26 -7.18
CA VAL A 27 0.36 0.82 -8.27
C VAL A 27 -1.10 0.54 -8.00
N ILE A 28 -1.93 1.57 -7.86
CA ILE A 28 -3.37 1.38 -7.85
C ILE A 28 -3.84 1.03 -9.27
N VAL A 29 -4.46 -0.14 -9.40
CA VAL A 29 -4.92 -0.71 -10.67
C VAL A 29 -6.44 -0.73 -10.80
N GLY A 30 -7.18 -0.47 -9.72
CA GLY A 30 -8.63 -0.41 -9.77
C GLY A 30 -9.27 -0.10 -8.43
N LYS A 31 -10.60 -0.17 -8.40
CA LYS A 31 -11.42 0.02 -7.21
C LYS A 31 -12.38 -1.16 -7.07
N ARG A 32 -12.65 -1.57 -5.83
CA ARG A 32 -13.58 -2.65 -5.52
C ARG A 32 -14.51 -2.22 -4.38
N CYS A 33 -15.76 -2.64 -4.44
CA CYS A 33 -16.71 -2.51 -3.33
C CYS A 33 -17.02 -3.91 -2.79
N ILE A 34 -16.90 -4.10 -1.49
CA ILE A 34 -17.18 -5.36 -0.80
C ILE A 34 -18.05 -5.03 0.40
N ASN A 35 -19.27 -5.56 0.45
CA ASN A 35 -20.22 -5.35 1.55
C ASN A 35 -20.45 -3.86 1.90
N GLY A 36 -20.48 -2.98 0.89
CA GLY A 36 -20.65 -1.53 1.08
C GLY A 36 -19.37 -0.78 1.46
N GLU A 37 -18.25 -1.47 1.68
CA GLU A 37 -16.95 -0.85 1.94
C GLU A 37 -16.14 -0.71 0.65
N GLU A 38 -15.46 0.44 0.50
CA GLU A 38 -14.66 0.76 -0.68
C GLU A 38 -13.18 0.47 -0.47
N TYR A 39 -12.57 -0.12 -1.50
CA TYR A 39 -11.17 -0.50 -1.51
C TYR A 39 -10.51 -0.07 -2.81
N TYR A 40 -9.23 0.31 -2.75
CA TYR A 40 -8.37 0.32 -3.93
C TYR A 40 -7.73 -1.04 -4.12
N ARG A 41 -7.76 -1.56 -5.35
CA ARG A 41 -6.94 -2.70 -5.74
C ARG A 41 -5.57 -2.20 -6.13
N PHE A 42 -4.52 -2.88 -5.66
CA PHE A 42 -3.15 -2.52 -5.99
C PHE A 42 -2.33 -3.69 -6.54
N TYR A 43 -1.30 -3.33 -7.30
CA TYR A 43 -0.19 -4.18 -7.70
C TYR A 43 1.06 -3.78 -6.93
N ASP A 44 1.75 -4.77 -6.35
CA ASP A 44 2.99 -4.59 -5.61
C ASP A 44 4.18 -5.17 -6.41
N PRO A 45 4.98 -4.32 -7.09
CA PRO A 45 6.13 -4.77 -7.88
C PRO A 45 7.32 -5.22 -7.03
N GLY A 46 7.32 -4.96 -5.72
CA GLY A 46 8.42 -5.37 -4.83
C GLY A 46 8.31 -6.82 -4.35
N ARG A 47 7.30 -7.58 -4.81
CA ARG A 47 7.13 -9.00 -4.49
C ARG A 47 8.01 -9.87 -5.38
N GLY A 48 8.67 -10.86 -4.78
CA GLY A 48 9.53 -11.81 -5.49
C GLY A 48 8.78 -12.69 -6.50
N GLU A 49 7.48 -12.89 -6.32
CA GLU A 49 6.61 -13.59 -7.26
C GLU A 49 5.48 -12.68 -7.75
N ALA A 50 5.22 -12.69 -9.06
CA ALA A 50 4.19 -11.88 -9.69
C ALA A 50 2.78 -12.20 -9.16
N SER A 51 2.52 -13.46 -8.83
CA SER A 51 1.26 -13.96 -8.24
C SER A 51 0.93 -13.25 -6.92
N TYR A 52 1.93 -12.93 -6.11
CA TYR A 52 1.77 -12.18 -4.86
C TYR A 52 1.60 -10.69 -5.11
N GLY A 53 2.31 -10.14 -6.10
CA GLY A 53 2.16 -8.74 -6.51
C GLY A 53 0.76 -8.42 -7.06
N ALA A 54 0.15 -9.36 -7.79
CA ALA A 54 -1.13 -9.18 -8.48
C ALA A 54 -2.32 -9.89 -7.80
N ASN A 55 -2.14 -10.39 -6.57
CA ASN A 55 -3.16 -11.16 -5.86
C ASN A 55 -4.49 -10.39 -5.73
N GLU A 56 -5.62 -11.08 -5.88
CA GLU A 56 -6.95 -10.46 -5.77
C GLU A 56 -7.27 -9.91 -4.39
N LEU A 57 -6.56 -10.39 -3.37
CA LEU A 57 -6.65 -9.93 -1.98
C LEU A 57 -5.80 -8.68 -1.72
N ASN A 58 -5.05 -8.17 -2.71
CA ASN A 58 -4.31 -6.92 -2.61
C ASN A 58 -5.26 -5.72 -2.65
N LEU A 59 -5.85 -5.43 -1.50
CA LEU A 59 -6.84 -4.38 -1.29
C LEU A 59 -6.35 -3.38 -0.24
N LEU A 60 -6.49 -2.09 -0.52
CA LEU A 60 -6.28 -1.00 0.42
C LEU A 60 -7.64 -0.45 0.82
N LYS A 61 -8.00 -0.53 2.10
CA LYS A 61 -9.25 0.01 2.65
C LYS A 61 -9.21 1.53 2.61
N ILE A 62 -10.32 2.13 2.19
CA ILE A 62 -10.53 3.57 2.23
C ILE A 62 -11.32 3.88 3.52
N ASP A 63 -10.64 4.28 4.58
CA ASP A 63 -11.26 4.67 5.85
C ASP A 63 -11.48 6.18 5.87
N ARG A 64 -12.70 6.59 5.53
CA ARG A 64 -13.09 8.01 5.47
C ARG A 64 -13.26 8.64 6.86
N ILE A 65 -13.52 7.84 7.89
CA ILE A 65 -13.68 8.33 9.27
C ILE A 65 -12.32 8.76 9.80
N ARG A 66 -11.28 7.94 9.56
CA ARG A 66 -9.89 8.25 9.96
C ARG A 66 -9.13 9.10 8.95
N GLY A 67 -9.67 9.28 7.74
CA GLY A 67 -8.99 9.99 6.65
C GLY A 67 -7.76 9.23 6.14
N MET A 68 -7.79 7.90 6.14
CA MET A 68 -6.64 7.05 5.81
C MET A 68 -6.96 6.05 4.70
N ILE A 69 -5.92 5.69 3.94
CA ILE A 69 -5.97 4.54 3.03
C ILE A 69 -4.89 3.56 3.47
N TYR A 70 -5.27 2.33 3.77
CA TYR A 70 -4.33 1.37 4.36
C TYR A 70 -4.66 -0.10 4.04
N ASN A 71 -3.70 -0.99 4.23
CA ASN A 71 -3.89 -2.44 4.15
C ASN A 71 -3.32 -3.13 5.41
N PHE A 72 -4.00 -4.18 5.88
CA PHE A 72 -3.49 -5.12 6.88
C PHE A 72 -3.08 -6.41 6.17
N TYR A 73 -1.82 -6.81 6.30
CA TYR A 73 -1.44 -8.15 5.85
C TYR A 73 -2.00 -9.19 6.84
N LYS A 74 -2.73 -10.20 6.35
CA LYS A 74 -3.51 -11.13 7.18
C LYS A 74 -2.69 -11.89 8.23
N ASP A 75 -1.39 -12.07 7.99
CA ASP A 75 -0.50 -12.87 8.84
C ASP A 75 0.51 -12.03 9.64
N ASP A 76 0.49 -10.71 9.50
CA ASP A 76 1.51 -9.86 10.08
C ASP A 76 0.95 -8.49 10.43
N LYS A 77 1.25 -8.00 11.63
CA LYS A 77 0.93 -6.68 12.18
C LYS A 77 1.53 -5.50 11.38
N ILE A 78 1.70 -5.63 10.08
CA ILE A 78 2.27 -4.63 9.19
C ILE A 78 1.10 -3.89 8.55
N ILE A 79 1.04 -2.60 8.86
CA ILE A 79 0.11 -1.69 8.23
C ILE A 79 0.85 -1.00 7.09
N TYR A 80 0.42 -1.24 5.85
CA TYR A 80 0.80 -0.35 4.76
C TYR A 80 -0.15 0.84 4.80
N THR A 81 0.33 1.99 5.24
CA THR A 81 -0.41 3.25 5.15
C THR A 81 0.10 4.04 3.95
N ILE A 82 -0.81 4.50 3.09
CA ILE A 82 -0.46 5.44 2.03
C ILE A 82 -0.06 6.76 2.67
N THR A 83 1.18 7.19 2.42
CA THR A 83 1.69 8.48 2.92
C THR A 83 1.91 9.48 1.79
N GLU A 84 2.00 9.02 0.54
CA GLU A 84 2.18 9.88 -0.63
C GLU A 84 1.41 9.36 -1.85
N VAL A 85 0.81 10.29 -2.59
CA VAL A 85 0.24 10.02 -3.92
C VAL A 85 1.05 10.80 -4.96
N ARG A 86 1.65 10.10 -5.91
CA ARG A 86 2.40 10.73 -7.00
C ARG A 86 1.62 10.63 -8.30
N LYS A 87 1.45 11.74 -9.00
CA LYS A 87 0.91 11.75 -10.37
C LYS A 87 1.91 11.04 -11.27
N ASN A 88 1.43 10.12 -12.11
CA ASN A 88 2.23 9.63 -13.22
C ASN A 88 2.32 10.79 -14.23
N LYS A 89 3.54 11.22 -14.56
CA LYS A 89 3.77 12.19 -15.64
C LYS A 89 3.91 11.43 -16.95
#